data_AF-A0AAC9I7I3-F1
#
_entry.id   AF-A0AAC9I7I3-F1
#
_cell.length_a   1.000
_cell.length_b   1.000
_cell.length_c   1.000
_cell.angle_alpha   90.00
_cell.angle_beta   90.00
_cell.angle_gamma   90.00
#
_symmetry.space_group_name_H-M   'P 1'
#
loop_
_entity.id
_entity.type
_entity.pdbx_description
1 polymer ?
#
loop_
_entity_poly.entity_id
_entity_poly.type
_entity_poly.pdbx_seq_one_letter_code
_entity_poly.pdbx_strand_id
1 'polypeptide(L)'
;MENIENASIKTRINAPKIEFNKTELENWFSRVENHLLDKSQIHFINYEDKNCETNFDNLNKTFLSDIDKKSVVYCIWIGESKDNLNPYYVGHAKETISKYRMIAHFSRKNKATGSQLEKIKKAIEDDFIVGATFIQIEPAYMRTSIEEWMIIKHSDKLFWNKNGKTK
;
A
#
# COMPACT_ATOMS: atom_id res chain seq x y z
N MET A 1 32.14 -15.93 -56.80
CA MET A 1 31.13 -14.92 -56.42
C MET A 1 31.10 -14.93 -54.90
N GLU A 2 31.74 -13.93 -54.30
CA GLU A 2 31.96 -13.82 -52.85
C GLU A 2 30.65 -13.48 -52.12
N ASN A 3 30.38 -14.23 -51.05
CA ASN A 3 29.36 -13.91 -50.05
C ASN A 3 29.89 -12.77 -49.17
N ILE A 4 29.22 -11.61 -49.22
CA ILE A 4 29.43 -10.53 -48.27
C ILE A 4 28.50 -10.79 -47.08
N GLU A 5 29.03 -11.44 -46.03
CA GLU A 5 28.40 -11.46 -44.71
C GLU A 5 28.53 -10.07 -44.08
N ASN A 6 27.42 -9.33 -44.07
CA ASN A 6 27.25 -8.13 -43.26
C ASN A 6 27.20 -8.51 -41.78
N ALA A 7 28.36 -8.58 -41.13
CA ALA A 7 28.47 -8.69 -39.68
C ALA A 7 28.02 -7.36 -39.04
N SER A 8 26.76 -7.28 -38.63
CA SER A 8 26.25 -6.22 -37.76
C SER A 8 26.89 -6.35 -36.37
N ILE A 9 27.96 -5.59 -36.14
CA ILE A 9 28.59 -5.44 -34.83
C ILE A 9 27.61 -4.64 -33.95
N LYS A 10 26.78 -5.36 -33.17
CA LYS A 10 26.02 -4.76 -32.07
C LYS A 10 26.98 -4.41 -30.94
N THR A 11 27.53 -3.20 -30.97
CA THR A 11 28.32 -2.66 -29.87
C THR A 11 27.44 -2.57 -28.62
N ARG A 12 27.69 -3.41 -27.61
CA ARG A 12 27.03 -3.29 -26.32
C ARG A 12 27.48 -1.98 -25.69
N ILE A 13 26.55 -1.04 -25.54
CA ILE A 13 26.79 0.20 -24.82
C ILE A 13 26.92 -0.17 -23.33
N ASN A 14 28.12 -0.03 -22.76
CA ASN A 14 28.32 -0.17 -21.32
C ASN A 14 27.74 1.08 -20.64
N ALA A 15 26.49 1.01 -20.18
CA ALA A 15 25.87 2.07 -19.41
C ALA A 15 26.49 2.13 -18.00
N PRO A 16 26.74 3.33 -17.44
CA PRO A 16 27.23 3.46 -16.07
C PRO A 16 26.20 2.93 -15.08
N LYS A 17 26.65 2.14 -14.10
CA LYS A 17 25.82 1.67 -12.99
C LYS A 17 25.84 2.73 -11.88
N ILE A 18 24.67 3.24 -11.52
CA ILE A 18 24.51 4.10 -10.34
C ILE A 18 24.11 3.19 -9.18
N GLU A 19 24.85 3.27 -8.08
CA GLU A 19 24.58 2.51 -6.86
C GLU A 19 24.14 3.45 -5.74
N PHE A 20 23.05 3.10 -5.07
CA PHE A 20 22.60 3.77 -3.85
C PHE A 20 23.15 3.03 -2.63
N ASN A 21 23.42 3.77 -1.55
CA ASN A 21 23.77 3.15 -0.28
C ASN A 21 22.57 2.35 0.27
N LYS A 22 22.63 1.03 0.12
CA LYS A 22 21.56 0.11 0.52
C LYS A 22 21.20 0.26 1.99
N THR A 23 22.20 0.28 2.88
CA THR A 23 22.00 0.35 4.33
C THR A 23 21.28 1.63 4.73
N GLU A 24 21.69 2.76 4.15
CA GLU A 24 21.04 4.04 4.41
C GLU A 24 19.58 4.04 3.94
N LEU A 25 19.31 3.52 2.74
CA LEU A 25 17.97 3.42 2.19
C LEU A 25 17.06 2.51 3.03
N GLU A 26 17.56 1.34 3.43
CA GLU A 26 16.82 0.40 4.27
C GLU A 26 16.56 0.94 5.69
N ASN A 27 17.47 1.77 6.22
CA ASN A 27 17.23 2.46 7.48
C ASN A 27 16.06 3.45 7.37
N TRP A 28 15.95 4.19 6.27
CA TRP A 28 14.80 5.05 6.02
C TRP A 28 13.50 4.26 5.85
N PHE A 29 13.55 3.15 5.10
CA PHE A 29 12.38 2.30 4.90
C PHE A 29 11.93 1.63 6.20
N SER A 30 12.86 1.25 7.08
CA SER A 30 12.54 0.69 8.40
C SER A 30 11.86 1.71 9.31
N ARG A 31 12.13 3.02 9.18
CA ARG A 31 11.37 4.05 9.91
C ARG A 31 9.92 4.11 9.44
N VAL A 32 9.69 3.99 8.13
CA VAL A 32 8.36 3.94 7.54
C VAL A 32 7.61 2.68 7.99
N GLU A 33 8.28 1.53 7.98
CA GLU A 33 7.75 0.26 8.50
C GLU A 33 7.34 0.39 9.96
N ASN A 34 8.23 0.90 10.83
CA ASN A 34 7.94 1.04 12.25
C ASN A 34 6.69 1.90 12.48
N HIS A 35 6.52 2.99 11.74
CA HIS A 35 5.31 3.81 11.82
C HIS A 35 4.07 3.08 11.28
N LEU A 36 4.18 2.45 10.11
CA LEU A 36 3.04 1.75 9.49
C LEU A 36 2.60 0.53 10.29
N LEU A 37 3.52 -0.15 10.97
CA LEU A 37 3.29 -1.37 11.73
C LEU A 37 3.09 -1.11 13.24
N ASP A 38 3.12 0.15 13.68
CA ASP A 38 2.80 0.52 15.05
C ASP A 38 1.28 0.49 15.27
N LYS A 39 0.83 -0.47 16.10
CA LYS A 39 -0.57 -0.64 16.46
C LYS A 39 -1.17 0.59 17.15
N SER A 40 -0.35 1.42 17.81
CA SER A 40 -0.82 2.66 18.43
C SER A 40 -1.23 3.74 17.42
N GLN A 41 -0.79 3.63 16.17
CA GLN A 41 -1.12 4.55 15.08
C GLN A 41 -2.39 4.13 14.31
N ILE A 42 -3.04 3.03 14.70
CA ILE A 42 -4.19 2.50 13.96
C ILE A 42 -5.39 3.42 14.12
N HIS A 43 -5.86 3.93 12.98
CA HIS A 43 -7.18 4.52 12.85
C HIS A 43 -8.20 3.41 12.60
N PHE A 44 -9.09 3.18 13.58
CA PHE A 44 -10.20 2.25 13.41
C PHE A 44 -11.22 2.80 12.42
N ILE A 45 -11.63 1.97 11.47
CA ILE A 45 -12.61 2.33 10.46
C ILE A 45 -14.00 1.97 11.00
N ASN A 46 -14.87 2.97 11.07
CA ASN A 46 -16.20 2.85 11.64
C ASN A 46 -17.26 2.59 10.56
N TYR A 47 -18.22 1.73 10.89
CA TYR A 47 -19.32 1.32 10.03
C TYR A 47 -20.64 1.36 10.79
N GLU A 48 -21.69 1.84 10.15
CA GLU A 48 -23.07 1.79 10.67
C GLU A 48 -23.71 0.48 10.20
N ASP A 49 -24.18 -0.35 11.15
CA ASP A 49 -24.85 -1.62 10.88
C ASP A 49 -24.11 -2.54 9.88
N LYS A 50 -22.77 -2.63 10.01
CA LYS A 50 -21.91 -3.40 9.10
C LYS A 50 -21.99 -2.97 7.62
N ASN A 51 -22.60 -1.83 7.33
CA ASN A 51 -22.74 -1.30 5.99
C ASN A 51 -21.55 -0.41 5.63
N CYS A 52 -20.84 -0.77 4.57
CA CYS A 52 -19.66 -0.04 4.12
C CYS A 52 -19.99 1.33 3.48
N GLU A 53 -21.21 1.54 3.01
CA GLU A 53 -21.59 2.72 2.23
C GLU A 53 -22.33 3.76 3.07
N THR A 54 -23.25 3.31 3.92
CA THR A 54 -24.07 4.18 4.76
C THR A 54 -23.21 5.01 5.70
N ASN A 55 -23.31 6.34 5.59
CA ASN A 55 -22.71 7.31 6.53
C ASN A 55 -21.17 7.25 6.69
N PHE A 56 -20.48 6.48 5.83
CA PHE A 56 -19.05 6.19 5.96
C PHE A 56 -18.18 7.44 6.07
N ASP A 57 -18.38 8.41 5.18
CA ASP A 57 -17.57 9.63 5.10
C ASP A 57 -17.69 10.47 6.39
N ASN A 58 -18.86 10.48 7.03
CA ASN A 58 -19.10 11.22 8.28
C ASN A 58 -18.47 10.49 9.48
N LEU A 59 -18.67 9.18 9.58
CA LEU A 59 -18.12 8.34 10.66
C LEU A 59 -16.59 8.31 10.67
N ASN A 60 -15.97 8.52 9.51
CA ASN A 60 -14.52 8.47 9.32
C ASN A 60 -13.93 9.83 8.90
N LYS A 61 -14.63 10.94 9.18
CA LYS A 61 -14.28 12.28 8.70
C LYS A 61 -12.85 12.69 9.09
N THR A 62 -12.45 12.45 10.33
CA THR A 62 -11.09 12.79 10.82
C THR A 62 -10.03 12.05 10.02
N PHE A 63 -10.12 10.72 9.94
CA PHE A 63 -9.20 9.89 9.14
C PHE A 63 -9.14 10.33 7.67
N LEU A 64 -10.30 10.56 7.04
CA LEU A 64 -10.37 10.98 5.64
C LEU A 64 -9.82 12.39 5.41
N SER A 65 -9.96 13.30 6.38
CA SER A 65 -9.37 14.64 6.33
C SER A 65 -7.86 14.59 6.51
N ASP A 66 -7.37 13.76 7.44
CA ASP A 66 -5.96 13.66 7.76
C ASP A 66 -5.14 13.08 6.59
N ILE A 67 -5.75 12.21 5.78
CA ILE A 67 -5.07 11.61 4.62
C ILE A 67 -5.25 12.43 3.33
N ASP A 68 -6.18 13.39 3.29
CA ASP A 68 -6.52 14.11 2.06
C ASP A 68 -5.33 14.93 1.54
N LYS A 69 -5.15 14.95 0.22
CA LYS A 69 -4.07 15.69 -0.48
C LYS A 69 -2.66 15.34 0.02
N LYS A 70 -2.45 14.10 0.44
CA LYS A 70 -1.13 13.60 0.86
C LYS A 70 -0.66 12.44 0.00
N SER A 71 0.59 12.53 -0.37
CA SER A 71 1.38 11.47 -0.97
C SER A 71 1.64 10.37 0.07
N VAL A 72 0.92 9.24 0.08
CA VAL A 72 0.94 8.30 1.22
C VAL A 72 1.30 6.85 0.87
N VAL A 73 1.90 6.16 1.84
CA VAL A 73 1.86 4.70 1.98
C VAL A 73 0.96 4.38 3.16
N TYR A 74 0.16 3.32 3.05
CA TYR A 74 -0.80 2.91 4.07
C TYR A 74 -0.81 1.39 4.26
N CYS A 75 -1.24 0.95 5.44
CA CYS A 75 -1.48 -0.45 5.77
C CYS A 75 -2.94 -0.64 6.21
N ILE A 76 -3.58 -1.70 5.75
CA ILE A 76 -4.91 -2.16 6.20
C ILE A 76 -4.71 -3.27 7.22
N TRP A 77 -5.42 -3.16 8.33
CA TRP A 77 -5.41 -4.07 9.46
C TRP A 77 -6.75 -4.76 9.62
N ILE A 78 -6.73 -6.06 9.93
CA ILE A 78 -7.91 -6.87 10.21
C ILE A 78 -7.66 -7.73 11.45
N GLY A 79 -8.66 -7.89 12.30
CA GLY A 79 -8.55 -8.68 13.52
C GLY A 79 -9.88 -8.90 14.24
N GLU A 80 -9.95 -9.92 15.08
CA GLU A 80 -11.12 -10.23 15.92
C GLU A 80 -11.35 -9.21 17.04
N SER A 81 -10.29 -8.50 17.44
CA SER A 81 -10.33 -7.52 18.51
C SER A 81 -9.28 -6.42 18.27
N LYS A 82 -9.36 -5.32 19.02
CA LYS A 82 -8.41 -4.21 18.92
C LYS A 82 -6.97 -4.64 19.22
N ASP A 83 -6.81 -5.65 20.07
CA ASP A 83 -5.50 -6.18 20.46
C ASP A 83 -4.95 -7.19 19.42
N ASN A 84 -5.85 -7.88 18.70
CA ASN A 84 -5.52 -8.93 17.73
C ASN A 84 -5.58 -8.48 16.26
N LEU A 85 -5.18 -7.24 15.98
CA LEU A 85 -5.05 -6.74 14.61
C LEU A 85 -3.75 -7.23 13.95
N ASN A 86 -3.86 -7.68 12.70
CA ASN A 86 -2.75 -8.08 11.85
C ASN A 86 -2.73 -7.25 10.56
N PRO A 87 -1.56 -6.97 9.96
CA PRO A 87 -1.47 -6.26 8.71
C PRO A 87 -1.81 -7.20 7.55
N TYR A 88 -2.80 -6.85 6.72
CA TYR A 88 -3.23 -7.70 5.60
C TYR A 88 -2.83 -7.13 4.24
N TYR A 89 -2.71 -5.81 4.13
CA TYR A 89 -2.45 -5.14 2.87
C TYR A 89 -1.61 -3.88 3.07
N VAL A 90 -0.58 -3.69 2.27
CA VAL A 90 0.11 -2.41 2.11
C VAL A 90 -0.21 -1.85 0.73
N GLY A 91 -0.45 -0.55 0.66
CA GLY A 91 -0.68 0.16 -0.58
C GLY A 91 -0.10 1.56 -0.57
N HIS A 92 -0.11 2.20 -1.74
CA HIS A 92 0.19 3.62 -1.84
C HIS A 92 -0.89 4.41 -2.58
N ALA A 93 -0.85 5.74 -2.41
CA ALA A 93 -1.67 6.68 -3.15
C ALA A 93 -0.93 7.99 -3.42
N LYS A 94 -1.21 8.60 -4.57
CA LYS A 94 -0.78 9.97 -4.86
C LYS A 94 -1.68 10.95 -4.10
N GLU A 95 -1.16 12.14 -3.82
CA GLU A 95 -1.91 13.23 -3.17
C GLU A 95 -3.28 13.49 -3.79
N THR A 96 -3.39 13.43 -5.12
CA THR A 96 -4.63 13.74 -5.84
C THR A 96 -5.75 12.72 -5.61
N ILE A 97 -5.42 11.54 -5.08
CA ILE A 97 -6.37 10.44 -4.92
C ILE A 97 -6.33 9.76 -3.54
N SER A 98 -5.55 10.25 -2.58
CA SER A 98 -5.31 9.55 -1.30
C SER A 98 -6.60 9.27 -0.52
N LYS A 99 -7.43 10.30 -0.31
CA LYS A 99 -8.76 10.17 0.31
C LYS A 99 -9.66 9.22 -0.48
N TYR A 100 -9.74 9.39 -1.79
CA TYR A 100 -10.57 8.56 -2.66
C TYR A 100 -10.10 7.11 -2.71
N ARG A 101 -8.81 6.85 -2.52
CA ARG A 101 -8.25 5.51 -2.41
C ARG A 101 -8.74 4.83 -1.12
N MET A 102 -8.79 5.55 0.00
CA MET A 102 -9.34 5.00 1.25
C MET A 102 -10.83 4.69 1.09
N ILE A 103 -11.61 5.63 0.55
CA ILE A 103 -13.03 5.41 0.24
C ILE A 103 -13.22 4.19 -0.67
N ALA A 104 -12.35 4.03 -1.68
CA ALA A 104 -12.41 2.90 -2.60
C ALA A 104 -12.13 1.55 -1.93
N HIS A 105 -11.25 1.51 -0.92
CA HIS A 105 -10.97 0.29 -0.16
C HIS A 105 -12.06 -0.02 0.86
N PHE A 106 -12.58 1.00 1.54
CA PHE A 106 -13.38 0.78 2.75
C PHE A 106 -14.89 0.96 2.56
N SER A 107 -15.34 1.62 1.50
CA SER A 107 -16.75 2.01 1.36
C SER A 107 -17.35 1.62 0.03
N ARG A 108 -16.94 2.30 -1.04
CA ARG A 108 -17.60 2.22 -2.35
C ARG A 108 -16.56 2.18 -3.46
N LYS A 109 -16.74 1.25 -4.39
CA LYS A 109 -15.79 1.02 -5.49
C LYS A 109 -15.78 2.23 -6.41
N ASN A 110 -14.60 2.82 -6.64
CA ASN A 110 -14.38 3.65 -7.80
C ASN A 110 -13.92 2.77 -8.98
N LYS A 111 -13.90 3.29 -10.20
CA LYS A 111 -13.40 2.55 -11.38
C LYS A 111 -11.91 2.13 -11.29
N ALA A 112 -11.21 2.37 -10.18
CA ALA A 112 -9.81 2.01 -10.03
C ALA A 112 -9.63 0.51 -9.81
N THR A 113 -8.61 -0.03 -10.46
CA THR A 113 -8.14 -1.39 -10.26
C THR A 113 -7.43 -1.51 -8.89
N GLY A 114 -7.59 -2.65 -8.22
CA GLY A 114 -6.85 -2.96 -6.99
C GLY A 114 -7.49 -2.55 -5.66
N SER A 115 -8.76 -2.13 -5.65
CA SER A 115 -9.52 -2.00 -4.38
C SER A 115 -9.61 -3.35 -3.64
N GLN A 116 -9.65 -3.29 -2.30
CA GLN A 116 -9.83 -4.44 -1.40
C GLN A 116 -11.26 -4.51 -0.83
N LEU A 117 -12.21 -3.76 -1.39
CA LEU A 117 -13.56 -3.59 -0.83
C LEU A 117 -14.29 -4.90 -0.56
N GLU A 118 -14.24 -5.87 -1.47
CA GLU A 118 -14.90 -7.17 -1.25
C GLU A 118 -14.32 -7.93 -0.07
N LYS A 119 -13.02 -7.78 0.19
CA LYS A 119 -12.37 -8.41 1.35
C LYS A 119 -12.72 -7.69 2.65
N ILE A 120 -12.87 -6.36 2.58
CA ILE A 120 -13.34 -5.55 3.71
C ILE A 120 -14.78 -5.91 4.07
N LYS A 121 -15.68 -5.98 3.08
CA LYS A 121 -17.08 -6.41 3.28
C LYS A 121 -17.13 -7.77 3.96
N LYS A 122 -16.37 -8.74 3.46
CA LYS A 122 -16.29 -10.07 4.07
C LYS A 122 -15.78 -10.05 5.51
N ALA A 123 -14.74 -9.26 5.79
CA ALA A 123 -14.21 -9.14 7.15
C ALA A 123 -15.24 -8.56 8.13
N ILE A 124 -16.01 -7.56 7.70
CA ILE A 124 -17.06 -6.95 8.52
C ILE A 124 -18.24 -7.90 8.72
N GLU A 125 -18.63 -8.65 7.68
CA GLU A 125 -19.64 -9.71 7.78
C GLU A 125 -19.24 -10.75 8.84
N ASP A 126 -17.95 -11.11 8.88
CA ASP A 126 -17.34 -12.05 9.84
C ASP A 126 -17.05 -11.43 11.22
N ASP A 127 -17.58 -10.25 11.52
CA ASP A 127 -17.39 -9.54 12.81
C ASP A 127 -15.93 -9.15 13.12
N PHE A 128 -15.07 -9.06 12.10
CA PHE A 128 -13.72 -8.52 12.29
C PHE A 128 -13.71 -6.98 12.32
N ILE A 129 -12.80 -6.46 13.13
CA ILE A 129 -12.42 -5.05 13.19
C ILE A 129 -11.50 -4.72 12.02
N VAL A 130 -11.77 -3.58 11.39
CA VAL A 130 -10.96 -3.01 10.31
C VAL A 130 -10.25 -1.76 10.82
N GLY A 131 -8.95 -1.66 10.52
CA GLY A 131 -8.14 -0.48 10.84
C GLY A 131 -7.24 -0.08 9.67
N ALA A 132 -6.69 1.13 9.76
CA ALA A 132 -5.70 1.63 8.82
C ALA A 132 -4.61 2.45 9.52
N THR A 133 -3.37 2.30 9.07
CA THR A 133 -2.28 3.24 9.36
C THR A 133 -1.84 3.88 8.05
N PHE A 134 -1.30 5.09 8.11
CA PHE A 134 -0.69 5.73 6.95
C PHE A 134 0.45 6.66 7.36
N ILE A 135 1.30 6.96 6.38
CA ILE A 135 2.36 7.95 6.50
C ILE A 135 2.48 8.74 5.20
N GLN A 136 2.72 10.04 5.31
CA GLN A 136 3.08 10.87 4.16
C GLN A 136 4.54 10.62 3.77
N ILE A 137 4.78 10.47 2.47
CA ILE A 137 6.08 10.24 1.88
C ILE A 137 6.45 11.43 1.01
N GLU A 138 7.58 12.05 1.35
CA GLU A 138 8.26 13.04 0.53
C GLU A 138 9.71 12.61 0.27
N PRO A 139 10.18 12.59 -0.99
CA PRO A 139 9.44 12.99 -2.19
C PRO A 139 8.43 11.91 -2.65
N ALA A 140 7.33 12.37 -3.23
CA ALA A 140 6.20 11.55 -3.68
C ALA A 140 6.56 10.26 -4.45
N TYR A 141 7.59 10.28 -5.29
CA TYR A 141 7.96 9.11 -6.10
C TYR A 141 8.50 7.92 -5.28
N MET A 142 8.91 8.14 -4.02
CA MET A 142 9.46 7.09 -3.16
C MET A 142 8.41 6.09 -2.65
N ARG A 143 7.12 6.43 -2.74
CA ARG A 143 6.04 5.56 -2.25
C ARG A 143 6.07 4.16 -2.86
N THR A 144 6.35 4.07 -4.17
CA THR A 144 6.34 2.79 -4.89
C THR A 144 7.48 1.90 -4.40
N SER A 145 8.70 2.43 -4.29
CA SER A 145 9.85 1.67 -3.78
C SER A 145 9.63 1.21 -2.34
N ILE A 146 9.00 2.05 -1.49
CA ILE A 146 8.67 1.69 -0.12
C ILE A 146 7.60 0.59 -0.06
N GLU A 147 6.52 0.71 -0.85
CA GLU A 147 5.47 -0.32 -0.93
C GLU A 147 6.08 -1.66 -1.37
N GLU A 148 6.86 -1.68 -2.44
CA GLU A 148 7.50 -2.89 -2.95
C GLU A 148 8.41 -3.54 -1.90
N TRP A 149 9.22 -2.74 -1.21
CA TRP A 149 10.08 -3.23 -0.14
C TRP A 149 9.28 -3.81 1.04
N MET A 150 8.20 -3.13 1.47
CA MET A 150 7.29 -3.62 2.52
C MET A 150 6.65 -4.96 2.14
N ILE A 151 6.17 -5.07 0.89
CA ILE A 151 5.55 -6.29 0.36
C ILE A 151 6.54 -7.45 0.31
N ILE A 152 7.78 -7.21 -0.14
CA ILE A 152 8.82 -8.26 -0.19
C ILE A 152 9.17 -8.71 1.22
N LYS A 153 9.40 -7.77 2.14
CA LYS A 153 9.84 -8.04 3.51
C LYS A 153 8.79 -8.77 4.36
N HIS A 154 7.49 -8.49 4.13
CA HIS A 154 6.36 -9.07 4.90
C HIS A 154 5.43 -9.90 4.03
N SER A 155 5.96 -10.57 3.01
CA SER A 155 5.17 -11.39 2.06
C SER A 155 4.42 -12.55 2.73
N ASP A 156 4.88 -12.98 3.91
CA ASP A 156 4.28 -13.99 4.78
C ASP A 156 3.05 -13.47 5.55
N LYS A 157 2.90 -12.16 5.72
CA LYS A 157 1.82 -11.53 6.50
C LYS A 157 0.82 -10.76 5.64
N LEU A 158 1.29 -10.10 4.58
CA LEU A 158 0.48 -9.24 3.72
C LEU A 158 -0.34 -10.05 2.71
N PHE A 159 -1.25 -10.88 3.21
CA PHE A 159 -2.00 -11.88 2.42
C PHE A 159 -2.80 -11.29 1.27
N TRP A 160 -3.16 -10.00 1.33
CA TRP A 160 -3.95 -9.35 0.29
C TRP A 160 -3.11 -8.70 -0.82
N ASN A 161 -1.80 -8.55 -0.64
CA ASN A 161 -0.89 -8.16 -1.71
C ASN A 161 -0.67 -9.35 -2.66
N LYS A 162 -1.01 -9.16 -3.94
CA LYS A 162 -0.90 -10.21 -4.96
C LYS A 162 0.51 -10.34 -5.55
N ASN A 163 1.26 -9.25 -5.54
CA ASN A 163 2.63 -9.18 -6.07
C ASN A 163 3.61 -9.37 -4.91
N GLY A 164 4.75 -10.01 -5.13
CA GLY A 164 5.78 -10.22 -4.10
C GLY A 164 5.78 -11.60 -3.43
N LYS A 165 4.83 -12.48 -3.77
CA LYS A 165 5.00 -13.91 -3.49
C LYS A 165 5.99 -14.47 -4.49
N THR A 166 7.27 -14.43 -4.15
CA THR A 166 8.28 -15.27 -4.79
C THR A 166 7.75 -16.70 -4.78
N LYS A 167 7.63 -17.32 -5.95
CA LYS A 167 7.57 -18.78 -6.05
C LYS A 167 8.89 -19.36 -5.60
#